data_AF-A0A286E9Q4-F1
#
_entry.id   AF-A0A286E9Q4-F1
#
_cell.length_a   1.000
_cell.length_b   1.000
_cell.length_c   1.000
_cell.angle_alpha   90.00
_cell.angle_beta   90.00
_cell.angle_gamma   90.00
#
_symmetry.space_group_name_H-M   'P 1'
#
loop_
_entity.id
_entity.type
_entity.pdbx_description
1 polymer ?
#
loop_
_entity_poly.entity_id
_entity_poly.type
_entity_poly.pdbx_seq_one_letter_code
_entity_poly.pdbx_strand_id
1 'polypeptide(L)'
;DTPDTTARLGHGDAMHVTDIDPHNPGLEIFTVHEGGASAPYGHALRDAATGEVLYGGYTGVDTGRGMVGDVDPERPGLETWGSDVGLWSADGERLGDETPGTNASIRFGAEPTTQLVDGALEVTPTVEDWERGTLLTAEGTRTNNHTKGNPSLVADIWGDWREELLLRTEDSSAIRIYTSTEVTDHKLYTLMHDPQYRVEVARQQTTYNQPSHPGFYLAADMDWSEVPLPR
;
A
#
# COMPACT_ATOMS: atom_id res chain seq x y z
N ASP A 1 28.00 6.67 -18.19
CA ASP A 1 27.13 5.94 -19.14
C ASP A 1 27.94 5.20 -20.18
N THR A 2 27.91 3.88 -20.10
CA THR A 2 28.19 3.01 -21.25
C THR A 2 26.85 2.71 -21.91
N PRO A 3 26.59 3.18 -23.13
CA PRO A 3 25.43 2.73 -23.89
C PRO A 3 25.47 1.20 -23.99
N ASP A 4 24.32 0.53 -23.90
CA ASP A 4 24.11 -0.93 -23.97
C ASP A 4 24.37 -1.79 -22.71
N THR A 5 24.51 -1.20 -21.52
CA THR A 5 24.52 -1.99 -20.27
C THR A 5 23.13 -2.11 -19.66
N THR A 6 22.56 -3.32 -19.65
CA THR A 6 21.40 -3.66 -18.81
C THR A 6 21.82 -3.60 -17.34
N ALA A 7 21.25 -2.65 -16.58
CA ALA A 7 21.44 -2.55 -15.14
C ALA A 7 20.21 -3.09 -14.40
N ARG A 8 20.43 -3.80 -13.30
CA ARG A 8 19.35 -4.13 -12.36
C ARG A 8 19.00 -2.87 -11.56
N LEU A 9 17.75 -2.74 -11.14
CA LEU A 9 17.28 -1.58 -10.38
C LEU A 9 17.83 -1.54 -8.94
N GLY A 10 18.29 -2.68 -8.44
CA GLY A 10 18.90 -2.81 -7.12
C GLY A 10 17.93 -3.33 -6.06
N HIS A 11 18.42 -3.41 -4.82
CA HIS A 11 17.60 -3.72 -3.64
C HIS A 11 16.64 -2.57 -3.33
N GLY A 12 15.52 -2.90 -2.68
CA GLY A 12 14.52 -1.95 -2.23
C GLY A 12 13.90 -2.36 -0.90
N ASP A 13 13.45 -1.37 -0.13
CA ASP A 13 12.86 -1.57 1.20
C ASP A 13 11.32 -1.66 1.20
N ALA A 14 10.67 -1.30 0.07
CA ALA A 14 9.24 -1.49 -0.15
C ALA A 14 8.93 -1.90 -1.61
N MET A 15 7.91 -2.74 -1.76
CA MET A 15 7.43 -3.26 -3.05
C MET A 15 5.93 -3.49 -3.00
N HIS A 16 5.23 -3.00 -4.02
CA HIS A 16 3.79 -3.11 -4.18
C HIS A 16 3.50 -3.70 -5.55
N VAL A 17 2.58 -4.67 -5.62
CA VAL A 17 2.15 -5.32 -6.86
C VAL A 17 0.63 -5.36 -6.87
N THR A 18 0.01 -4.67 -7.81
CA THR A 18 -1.44 -4.56 -7.98
C THR A 18 -1.74 -3.92 -9.33
N ASP A 19 -3.01 -3.83 -9.69
CA ASP A 19 -3.48 -2.99 -10.78
C ASP A 19 -3.44 -1.52 -10.29
N ILE A 20 -2.41 -0.78 -10.71
CA ILE A 20 -2.12 0.60 -10.28
C ILE A 20 -2.67 1.57 -11.32
N ASP A 21 -2.40 1.30 -12.60
CA ASP A 21 -2.98 2.06 -13.72
C ASP A 21 -4.01 1.19 -14.45
N PRO A 22 -5.32 1.37 -14.21
CA PRO A 22 -6.36 0.58 -14.85
C PRO A 22 -6.43 0.79 -16.38
N HIS A 23 -5.72 1.80 -16.92
CA HIS A 23 -5.60 2.02 -18.36
C HIS A 23 -4.41 1.28 -18.99
N ASN A 24 -3.52 0.70 -18.18
CA ASN A 24 -2.45 -0.18 -18.60
C ASN A 24 -2.83 -1.65 -18.34
N PRO A 25 -3.22 -2.44 -19.35
CA PRO A 25 -3.73 -3.79 -19.12
C PRO A 25 -2.71 -4.70 -18.43
N GLY A 26 -2.96 -5.08 -17.18
CA GLY A 26 -2.07 -5.95 -16.43
C GLY A 26 -2.00 -5.57 -14.96
N LEU A 27 -0.83 -5.83 -14.36
CA LEU A 27 -0.48 -5.35 -13.04
C LEU A 27 0.79 -4.53 -13.17
N GLU A 28 1.02 -3.65 -12.21
CA GLU A 28 2.26 -2.92 -12.08
C GLU A 28 3.02 -3.32 -10.81
N ILE A 29 4.33 -3.06 -10.83
CA ILE A 29 5.22 -3.20 -9.68
C ILE A 29 5.79 -1.84 -9.35
N PHE A 30 5.36 -1.26 -8.23
CA PHE A 30 6.01 -0.09 -7.65
C PHE A 30 7.08 -0.51 -6.65
N THR A 31 8.29 0.01 -6.79
CA THR A 31 9.38 -0.20 -5.82
C THR A 31 10.14 1.08 -5.53
N VAL A 32 10.67 1.15 -4.32
CA VAL A 32 11.68 2.13 -3.92
C VAL A 32 13.04 1.45 -3.74
N HIS A 33 14.14 2.19 -3.84
CA HIS A 33 15.49 1.63 -3.91
C HIS A 33 16.47 2.32 -2.95
N GLU A 34 17.27 1.50 -2.25
CA GLU A 34 18.20 1.97 -1.21
C GLU A 34 19.59 2.32 -1.77
N GLY A 35 19.89 1.91 -3.01
CA GLY A 35 21.26 1.96 -3.55
C GLY A 35 21.83 3.37 -3.74
N GLY A 36 21.04 4.41 -3.49
CA GLY A 36 21.41 5.81 -3.63
C GLY A 36 22.03 6.09 -4.99
N ALA A 37 23.25 6.65 -4.99
CA ALA A 37 23.98 6.94 -6.22
C ALA A 37 24.31 5.73 -7.10
N SER A 38 24.19 4.51 -6.58
CA SER A 38 24.41 3.26 -7.34
C SER A 38 23.12 2.67 -7.91
N ALA A 39 21.95 3.16 -7.49
CA ALA A 39 20.67 2.75 -8.06
C ALA A 39 20.31 3.66 -9.23
N PRO A 40 19.85 3.11 -10.37
CA PRO A 40 19.42 3.92 -11.51
C PRO A 40 18.15 4.75 -11.20
N TYR A 41 17.36 4.29 -10.22
CA TYR A 41 16.14 4.95 -9.75
C TYR A 41 16.12 4.92 -8.23
N GLY A 42 15.57 5.96 -7.60
CA GLY A 42 15.13 5.91 -6.20
C GLY A 42 13.74 5.29 -6.06
N HIS A 43 12.89 5.45 -7.08
CA HIS A 43 11.60 4.77 -7.20
C HIS A 43 11.28 4.49 -8.67
N ALA A 44 10.50 3.45 -8.92
CA ALA A 44 10.03 3.11 -10.25
C ALA A 44 8.68 2.36 -10.20
N LEU A 45 7.79 2.72 -11.11
CA LEU A 45 6.63 1.92 -11.50
C LEU A 45 6.98 1.15 -12.77
N ARG A 46 6.63 -0.14 -12.80
CA ARG A 46 6.92 -1.02 -13.93
C ARG A 46 5.73 -1.86 -14.30
N ASP A 47 5.60 -2.17 -15.58
CA ASP A 47 4.74 -3.25 -16.04
C ASP A 47 5.22 -4.58 -15.42
N ALA A 48 4.33 -5.32 -14.75
CA ALA A 48 4.70 -6.52 -14.01
C ALA A 48 5.05 -7.72 -14.92
N ALA A 49 4.53 -7.75 -16.14
CA ALA A 49 4.73 -8.84 -17.08
C ALA A 49 6.05 -8.72 -17.86
N THR A 50 6.42 -7.49 -18.23
CA THR A 50 7.56 -7.18 -19.09
C THR A 50 8.75 -6.63 -18.31
N GLY A 51 8.51 -6.01 -17.15
CA GLY A 51 9.50 -5.28 -16.38
C GLY A 51 9.89 -3.92 -16.98
N GLU A 52 9.18 -3.46 -18.01
CA GLU A 52 9.36 -2.12 -18.58
C GLU A 52 9.07 -1.05 -17.53
N VAL A 53 9.96 -0.05 -17.41
CA VAL A 53 9.75 1.09 -16.52
C VAL A 53 8.76 2.05 -17.20
N LEU A 54 7.58 2.19 -16.61
CA LEU A 54 6.54 3.12 -17.07
C LEU A 54 6.93 4.55 -16.68
N TYR A 55 7.28 4.74 -15.41
CA TYR A 55 7.93 5.95 -14.92
C TYR A 55 8.80 5.66 -13.70
N GLY A 56 9.65 6.63 -13.34
CA GLY A 56 10.47 6.60 -12.15
C GLY A 56 11.40 7.80 -12.07
N GLY A 57 12.00 8.01 -10.90
CA GLY A 57 12.90 9.12 -10.66
C GLY A 57 14.16 8.71 -9.93
N TYR A 58 15.29 9.28 -10.34
CA TYR A 58 16.57 9.16 -9.63
C TYR A 58 16.59 10.13 -8.43
N THR A 59 16.94 9.63 -7.24
CA THR A 59 17.06 10.42 -6.02
C THR A 59 18.52 10.60 -5.59
N GLY A 60 19.40 9.66 -5.93
CA GLY A 60 20.81 9.64 -5.51
C GLY A 60 21.03 9.36 -4.02
N VAL A 61 19.96 9.11 -3.27
CA VAL A 61 19.94 8.79 -1.85
C VAL A 61 19.05 7.57 -1.61
N ASP A 62 19.11 7.01 -0.40
CA ASP A 62 18.24 5.91 0.00
C ASP A 62 16.77 6.36 0.04
N THR A 63 15.93 5.74 -0.78
CA THR A 63 14.47 5.87 -0.72
C THR A 63 13.91 4.66 0.05
N GLY A 64 13.83 4.79 1.37
CA GLY A 64 13.58 3.66 2.27
C GLY A 64 12.11 3.31 2.54
N ARG A 65 11.14 4.07 2.01
CA ARG A 65 9.70 3.80 2.13
C ARG A 65 8.99 4.12 0.83
N GLY A 66 7.99 3.31 0.50
CA GLY A 66 7.07 3.51 -0.60
C GLY A 66 5.67 3.03 -0.23
N MET A 67 4.66 3.51 -0.94
CA MET A 67 3.27 3.10 -0.78
C MET A 67 2.51 3.30 -2.09
N VAL A 68 1.40 2.56 -2.21
CA VAL A 68 0.46 2.62 -3.32
C VAL A 68 -0.97 2.60 -2.77
N GLY A 69 -1.84 3.42 -3.34
CA GLY A 69 -3.27 3.38 -3.04
C GLY A 69 -4.01 4.60 -3.57
N ASP A 70 -5.31 4.41 -3.82
CA ASP A 70 -6.27 5.48 -4.12
C ASP A 70 -6.44 6.38 -2.89
N VAL A 71 -5.76 7.53 -2.88
CA VAL A 71 -5.84 8.55 -1.82
C VAL A 71 -6.37 9.88 -2.36
N ASP A 72 -6.41 10.06 -3.68
CA ASP A 72 -7.03 11.16 -4.41
C ASP A 72 -8.09 10.59 -5.38
N PRO A 73 -9.32 10.30 -4.90
CA PRO A 73 -10.35 9.64 -5.71
C PRO A 73 -10.89 10.50 -6.85
N GLU A 74 -10.46 11.76 -6.98
CA GLU A 74 -10.76 12.58 -8.16
C GLU A 74 -9.89 12.21 -9.37
N ARG A 75 -8.88 11.35 -9.19
CA ARG A 75 -7.95 10.91 -10.23
C ARG A 75 -8.07 9.40 -10.47
N PRO A 76 -8.20 8.96 -11.73
CA PRO A 76 -8.18 7.54 -12.04
C PRO A 76 -6.82 6.90 -11.73
N GLY A 77 -6.86 5.69 -11.19
CA GLY A 77 -5.68 4.90 -10.81
C GLY A 77 -5.42 4.87 -9.31
N LEU A 78 -4.29 4.27 -8.93
CA LEU A 78 -3.78 4.32 -7.56
C LEU A 78 -2.55 5.24 -7.53
N GLU A 79 -2.53 6.21 -6.63
CA GLU A 79 -1.34 7.04 -6.44
C GLU A 79 -0.16 6.19 -5.94
N THR A 80 1.05 6.65 -6.26
CA THR A 80 2.29 6.11 -5.71
C THR A 80 3.09 7.21 -5.01
N TRP A 81 3.69 6.88 -3.87
CA TRP A 81 4.52 7.83 -3.14
C TRP A 81 5.59 7.12 -2.31
N GLY A 82 6.50 7.91 -1.75
CA GLY A 82 7.57 7.40 -0.89
C GLY A 82 8.40 8.50 -0.25
N SER A 83 9.39 8.10 0.54
CA SER A 83 10.32 9.04 1.20
C SER A 83 11.06 9.91 0.17
N ASP A 84 10.92 11.23 0.29
CA ASP A 84 11.63 12.22 -0.52
C ASP A 84 11.41 12.13 -2.04
N VAL A 85 10.33 11.46 -2.50
CA VAL A 85 9.98 11.37 -3.93
C VAL A 85 8.69 12.11 -4.29
N GLY A 86 7.86 12.44 -3.31
CA GLY A 86 6.56 13.10 -3.51
C GLY A 86 5.45 12.13 -3.90
N LEU A 87 4.27 12.70 -4.19
CA LEU A 87 3.07 11.98 -4.65
C LEU A 87 2.99 12.00 -6.17
N TRP A 88 2.61 10.87 -6.76
CA TRP A 88 2.50 10.68 -8.21
C TRP A 88 1.19 9.97 -8.54
N SER A 89 0.55 10.38 -9.63
CA SER A 89 -0.57 9.65 -10.22
C SER A 89 -0.09 8.32 -10.82
N ALA A 90 -1.05 7.43 -11.10
CA ALA A 90 -0.79 6.14 -11.75
C ALA A 90 -0.14 6.27 -13.14
N ASP A 91 -0.41 7.35 -13.88
CA ASP A 91 0.17 7.63 -15.20
C ASP A 91 1.50 8.41 -15.15
N GLY A 92 2.02 8.69 -13.96
CA GLY A 92 3.34 9.30 -13.76
C GLY A 92 3.37 10.83 -13.75
N GLU A 93 2.23 11.50 -13.58
CA GLU A 93 2.18 12.93 -13.24
C GLU A 93 2.59 13.13 -11.78
N ARG A 94 3.53 14.05 -11.53
CA ARG A 94 3.90 14.43 -10.16
C ARG A 94 2.87 15.40 -9.58
N LEU A 95 2.21 14.99 -8.50
CA LEU A 95 1.12 15.73 -7.87
C LEU A 95 1.59 16.71 -6.78
N GLY A 96 2.74 16.46 -6.15
CA GLY A 96 3.28 17.36 -5.14
C GLY A 96 4.35 16.75 -4.24
N ASP A 97 4.83 17.53 -3.27
CA ASP A 97 5.78 17.09 -2.24
C ASP A 97 5.08 16.47 -1.02
N GLU A 98 3.82 16.86 -0.80
CA GLU A 98 3.01 16.39 0.33
C GLU A 98 2.56 14.94 0.07
N THR A 99 2.68 14.07 1.07
CA THR A 99 2.41 12.63 0.93
C THR A 99 1.72 12.06 2.17
N PRO A 100 0.86 11.03 2.00
CA PRO A 100 0.30 10.26 3.12
C PRO A 100 1.34 9.43 3.88
N GLY A 101 0.89 8.79 4.96
CA GLY A 101 1.70 7.82 5.71
C GLY A 101 2.25 6.69 4.83
N THR A 102 3.43 6.17 5.18
CA THR A 102 4.18 5.16 4.39
C THR A 102 4.47 3.88 5.18
N ASN A 103 3.55 3.49 6.07
CA ASN A 103 3.68 2.29 6.90
C ASN A 103 2.87 1.12 6.35
N ALA A 104 1.55 1.11 6.53
CA ALA A 104 0.69 0.11 5.91
C ALA A 104 -0.61 0.70 5.36
N SER A 105 -1.06 0.23 4.20
CA SER A 105 -2.40 0.53 3.69
C SER A 105 -3.44 -0.34 4.39
N ILE A 106 -4.66 0.18 4.49
CA ILE A 106 -5.84 -0.51 4.99
C ILE A 106 -7.09 0.02 4.27
N ARG A 107 -8.02 -0.87 3.91
CA ARG A 107 -9.37 -0.53 3.46
C ARG A 107 -10.31 -0.52 4.65
N PHE A 108 -10.48 0.64 5.28
CA PHE A 108 -11.23 0.77 6.54
C PHE A 108 -12.51 1.60 6.40
N GLY A 109 -12.51 2.61 5.53
CA GLY A 109 -13.67 3.48 5.27
C GLY A 109 -14.83 2.77 4.56
N ALA A 110 -15.95 3.47 4.37
CA ALA A 110 -17.09 2.97 3.62
C ALA A 110 -16.84 2.87 2.09
N GLU A 111 -16.04 3.77 1.54
CA GLU A 111 -15.65 3.79 0.12
C GLU A 111 -14.35 2.97 -0.09
N PRO A 112 -14.14 2.37 -1.27
CA PRO A 112 -12.94 1.59 -1.59
C PRO A 112 -11.66 2.42 -1.79
N THR A 113 -11.56 3.59 -1.15
CA THR A 113 -10.32 4.38 -1.04
C THR A 113 -9.32 3.74 -0.07
N THR A 114 -8.08 4.20 -0.11
CA THR A 114 -6.99 3.73 0.74
C THR A 114 -6.82 4.60 1.98
N GLN A 115 -6.91 3.97 3.15
CA GLN A 115 -6.46 4.57 4.42
C GLN A 115 -5.11 3.99 4.82
N LEU A 116 -4.43 4.66 5.75
CA LEU A 116 -3.08 4.34 6.18
C LEU A 116 -3.05 4.09 7.68
N VAL A 117 -2.42 2.99 8.09
CA VAL A 117 -2.07 2.76 9.49
C VAL A 117 -0.82 3.57 9.82
N ASP A 118 -0.88 4.40 10.85
CA ASP A 118 0.29 5.11 11.38
C ASP A 118 0.59 4.70 12.83
N GLY A 119 1.79 5.03 13.29
CA GLY A 119 2.29 4.77 14.63
C GLY A 119 3.53 3.87 14.65
N ALA A 120 4.51 4.25 15.47
CA ALA A 120 5.71 3.47 15.74
C ALA A 120 6.21 3.73 17.16
N LEU A 121 7.01 2.81 17.70
CA LEU A 121 7.58 2.93 19.06
C LEU A 121 6.47 3.09 20.11
N GLU A 122 6.42 4.23 20.81
CA GLU A 122 5.45 4.54 21.86
C GLU A 122 4.25 5.35 21.36
N VAL A 123 4.14 5.59 20.05
CA VAL A 123 3.02 6.30 19.45
C VAL A 123 1.81 5.37 19.39
N THR A 124 0.66 5.84 19.89
CA THR A 124 -0.62 5.14 19.76
C THR A 124 -0.96 4.97 18.27
N PRO A 125 -1.24 3.74 17.79
CA PRO A 125 -1.54 3.53 16.38
C PRO A 125 -2.85 4.20 15.96
N THR A 126 -2.89 4.69 14.73
CA THR A 126 -4.09 5.29 14.13
C THR A 126 -4.39 4.70 12.75
N VAL A 127 -5.63 4.88 12.30
CA VAL A 127 -6.00 4.76 10.88
C VAL A 127 -6.31 6.17 10.39
N GLU A 128 -5.51 6.64 9.45
CA GLU A 128 -5.61 7.98 8.84
C GLU A 128 -6.17 7.86 7.43
N ASP A 129 -7.16 8.69 7.12
CA ASP A 129 -7.63 8.95 5.77
C ASP A 129 -7.05 10.28 5.30
N TRP A 130 -6.57 10.33 4.05
CA TRP A 130 -5.86 11.50 3.55
C TRP A 130 -6.72 12.76 3.51
N GLU A 131 -8.00 12.62 3.14
CA GLU A 131 -8.93 13.75 3.04
C GLU A 131 -9.73 13.96 4.33
N ARG A 132 -10.08 12.86 5.02
CA ARG A 132 -11.01 12.88 6.16
C ARG A 132 -10.29 12.93 7.51
N GLY A 133 -8.97 12.71 7.54
CA GLY A 133 -8.17 12.64 8.76
C GLY A 133 -8.34 11.34 9.53
N THR A 134 -8.11 11.38 10.85
CA THR A 134 -8.09 10.18 11.70
C THR A 134 -9.47 9.51 11.81
N LEU A 135 -9.58 8.27 11.32
CA LEU A 135 -10.78 7.43 11.44
C LEU A 135 -10.79 6.57 12.70
N LEU A 136 -9.62 6.18 13.20
CA LEU A 136 -9.46 5.37 14.40
C LEU A 136 -8.21 5.79 15.18
N THR A 137 -8.34 5.93 16.50
CA THR A 137 -7.22 5.96 17.45
C THR A 137 -7.26 4.72 18.32
N ALA A 138 -6.29 3.83 18.18
CA ALA A 138 -6.27 2.52 18.83
C ALA A 138 -5.66 2.59 20.25
N GLU A 139 -6.30 3.34 21.14
CA GLU A 139 -5.84 3.57 22.52
C GLU A 139 -5.48 2.29 23.29
N GLY A 140 -4.37 2.31 24.03
CA GLY A 140 -3.90 1.15 24.82
C GLY A 140 -3.34 0.00 23.97
N THR A 141 -2.96 0.28 22.72
CA THR A 141 -2.28 -0.68 21.83
C THR A 141 -0.96 -0.10 21.30
N ARG A 142 -0.16 -0.97 20.68
CA ARG A 142 1.11 -0.61 20.03
C ARG A 142 1.28 -1.38 18.74
N THR A 143 2.01 -0.76 17.81
CA THR A 143 2.61 -1.47 16.67
C THR A 143 3.87 -2.23 17.09
N ASN A 144 4.41 -3.00 16.15
CA ASN A 144 5.56 -3.90 16.31
C ASN A 144 6.77 -3.40 15.53
N ASN A 145 7.90 -4.09 15.69
CA ASN A 145 9.11 -3.93 14.87
C ASN A 145 9.72 -2.52 14.91
N HIS A 146 9.72 -1.89 16.10
CA HIS A 146 10.40 -0.62 16.37
C HIS A 146 9.92 0.50 15.43
N THR A 147 10.82 1.07 14.63
CA THR A 147 10.55 2.17 13.69
C THR A 147 9.82 1.73 12.42
N LYS A 148 9.75 0.42 12.13
CA LYS A 148 8.92 -0.08 11.03
C LYS A 148 7.43 0.08 11.36
N GLY A 149 7.06 0.05 12.65
CA GLY A 149 5.70 0.40 13.10
C GLY A 149 4.62 -0.56 12.61
N ASN A 150 4.95 -1.83 12.39
CA ASN A 150 4.01 -2.73 11.72
C ASN A 150 2.83 -3.11 12.63
N PRO A 151 1.59 -3.10 12.15
CA PRO A 151 0.51 -3.81 12.83
C PRO A 151 0.83 -5.31 12.95
N SER A 152 0.16 -6.03 13.84
CA SER A 152 0.30 -7.48 13.92
C SER A 152 -0.24 -8.16 12.66
N LEU A 153 -1.32 -7.61 12.10
CA LEU A 153 -1.91 -8.00 10.82
C LEU A 153 -2.86 -6.89 10.35
N VAL A 154 -2.91 -6.65 9.04
CA VAL A 154 -4.05 -5.96 8.39
C VAL A 154 -4.64 -6.95 7.40
N ALA A 155 -5.89 -7.36 7.58
CA ALA A 155 -6.54 -8.28 6.64
C ALA A 155 -8.05 -8.29 6.81
N ASP A 156 -8.80 -8.50 5.73
CA ASP A 156 -10.20 -8.97 5.80
C ASP A 156 -10.19 -10.39 6.38
N ILE A 157 -10.51 -10.52 7.67
CA ILE A 157 -10.55 -11.81 8.35
C ILE A 157 -11.97 -12.20 8.74
N TRP A 158 -12.92 -11.26 8.72
CA TRP A 158 -14.35 -11.50 8.85
C TRP A 158 -15.18 -10.34 8.31
N GLY A 159 -16.49 -10.54 8.20
CA GLY A 159 -17.42 -9.46 7.90
C GLY A 159 -17.61 -9.27 6.40
N ASP A 160 -17.48 -8.02 5.95
CA ASP A 160 -17.49 -7.68 4.53
C ASP A 160 -16.08 -7.57 3.96
N TRP A 161 -15.85 -6.76 2.93
CA TRP A 161 -14.59 -6.68 2.20
C TRP A 161 -13.54 -5.80 2.85
N ARG A 162 -13.93 -5.01 3.86
CA ARG A 162 -13.02 -4.11 4.56
C ARG A 162 -12.09 -4.91 5.46
N GLU A 163 -10.92 -4.35 5.69
CA GLU A 163 -9.85 -5.02 6.38
C GLU A 163 -9.90 -4.73 7.89
N GLU A 164 -9.70 -5.76 8.70
CA GLU A 164 -9.46 -5.60 10.13
C GLU A 164 -8.01 -5.19 10.42
N LEU A 165 -7.84 -4.35 11.44
CA LEU A 165 -6.54 -4.00 12.03
C LEU A 165 -6.31 -4.79 13.32
N LEU A 166 -5.22 -5.57 13.37
CA LEU A 166 -4.82 -6.33 14.55
C LEU A 166 -3.59 -5.69 15.20
N LEU A 167 -3.72 -5.38 16.50
CA LEU A 167 -2.66 -4.74 17.28
C LEU A 167 -2.49 -5.43 18.63
N ARG A 168 -1.27 -5.45 19.16
CA ARG A 168 -1.02 -5.91 20.53
C ARG A 168 -1.40 -4.83 21.53
N THR A 169 -1.87 -5.22 22.70
CA THR A 169 -1.93 -4.31 23.85
C THR A 169 -0.52 -3.85 24.23
N GLU A 170 -0.41 -2.71 24.92
CA GLU A 170 0.88 -2.15 25.36
C GLU A 170 1.73 -3.19 26.12
N ASP A 171 1.09 -3.98 26.99
CA ASP A 171 1.68 -5.05 27.78
C ASP A 171 1.76 -6.41 27.06
N SER A 172 1.31 -6.48 25.80
CA SER A 172 1.23 -7.69 24.97
C SER A 172 0.41 -8.83 25.57
N SER A 173 -0.49 -8.56 26.52
CA SER A 173 -1.36 -9.57 27.14
C SER A 173 -2.51 -10.03 26.23
N ALA A 174 -2.88 -9.22 25.23
CA ALA A 174 -3.92 -9.54 24.26
C ALA A 174 -3.63 -8.95 22.87
N ILE A 175 -4.30 -9.51 21.86
CA ILE A 175 -4.48 -8.86 20.56
C ILE A 175 -5.86 -8.22 20.53
N ARG A 176 -5.93 -6.96 20.10
CA ARG A 176 -7.17 -6.28 19.78
C ARG A 176 -7.37 -6.24 18.28
N ILE A 177 -8.59 -6.53 17.87
CA ILE A 177 -8.99 -6.54 16.47
C ILE A 177 -10.00 -5.42 16.29
N TYR A 178 -9.70 -4.52 15.36
CA TYR A 178 -10.53 -3.38 15.03
C TYR A 178 -11.14 -3.62 13.65
N THR A 179 -12.46 -3.53 13.59
CA THR A 179 -13.25 -3.66 12.36
C THR A 179 -14.01 -2.36 12.14
N SER A 180 -14.25 -1.99 10.88
CA SER A 180 -14.99 -0.78 10.57
C SER A 180 -16.45 -0.90 10.96
N THR A 181 -17.04 0.21 11.41
CA THR A 181 -18.48 0.30 11.71
C THR A 181 -19.19 1.29 10.80
N GLU A 182 -18.47 1.90 9.85
CA GLU A 182 -19.10 2.70 8.81
C GLU A 182 -20.02 1.80 7.97
N VAL A 183 -21.14 2.34 7.51
CA VAL A 183 -22.02 1.60 6.60
C VAL A 183 -21.51 1.83 5.19
N THR A 184 -21.31 0.75 4.43
CA THR A 184 -20.97 0.79 3.01
C THR A 184 -22.13 0.27 2.18
N ASP A 185 -22.40 0.91 1.04
CA ASP A 185 -23.37 0.45 0.05
C ASP A 185 -22.73 -0.52 -0.97
N HIS A 186 -21.43 -0.79 -0.82
CA HIS A 186 -20.64 -1.62 -1.72
C HIS A 186 -20.57 -3.06 -1.25
N LYS A 187 -20.65 -3.99 -2.21
CA LYS A 187 -20.55 -5.43 -1.94
C LYS A 187 -19.50 -6.06 -2.83
N LEU A 188 -18.36 -6.41 -2.22
CA LEU A 188 -17.34 -7.27 -2.79
C LEU A 188 -17.39 -8.66 -2.15
N TYR A 189 -16.77 -9.63 -2.81
CA TYR A 189 -16.42 -10.88 -2.14
C TYR A 189 -15.32 -10.60 -1.11
N THR A 190 -15.16 -11.46 -0.11
CA THR A 190 -14.06 -11.33 0.86
C THR A 190 -12.72 -11.29 0.12
N LEU A 191 -11.85 -10.33 0.43
CA LEU A 191 -10.55 -10.19 -0.21
C LEU A 191 -9.71 -11.46 -0.02
N MET A 192 -9.96 -12.25 1.02
CA MET A 192 -9.30 -13.55 1.24
C MET A 192 -9.65 -14.63 0.19
N HIS A 193 -10.63 -14.39 -0.69
CA HIS A 193 -10.88 -15.21 -1.87
C HIS A 193 -10.20 -14.68 -3.15
N ASP A 194 -9.56 -13.51 -3.11
CA ASP A 194 -8.65 -13.09 -4.18
C ASP A 194 -7.32 -13.85 -4.03
N PRO A 195 -6.84 -14.53 -5.08
CA PRO A 195 -5.66 -15.39 -4.98
C PRO A 195 -4.37 -14.62 -4.68
N GLN A 196 -4.25 -13.37 -5.14
CA GLN A 196 -3.08 -12.53 -4.85
C GLN A 196 -3.15 -12.04 -3.41
N TYR A 197 -4.23 -11.35 -3.03
CA TYR A 197 -4.45 -10.83 -1.68
C TYR A 197 -4.24 -11.91 -0.62
N ARG A 198 -4.81 -13.10 -0.82
CA ARG A 198 -4.68 -14.20 0.14
C ARG A 198 -3.23 -14.65 0.35
N VAL A 199 -2.41 -14.63 -0.71
CA VAL A 199 -0.98 -14.95 -0.63
C VAL A 199 -0.20 -13.77 -0.05
N GLU A 200 -0.61 -12.53 -0.36
CA GLU A 200 -0.07 -11.30 0.21
C GLU A 200 -0.21 -11.29 1.74
N VAL A 201 -1.40 -11.63 2.25
CA VAL A 201 -1.67 -11.79 3.68
C VAL A 201 -0.79 -12.87 4.30
N ALA A 202 -0.54 -13.97 3.59
CA ALA A 202 0.36 -15.03 4.07
C ALA A 202 1.83 -14.56 4.15
N ARG A 203 2.26 -13.66 3.26
CA ARG A 203 3.63 -13.10 3.26
C ARG A 203 3.79 -11.89 4.16
N GLN A 204 2.73 -11.26 4.69
CA GLN A 204 2.81 -10.03 5.48
C GLN A 204 3.85 -10.06 6.61
N GLN A 205 4.06 -11.20 7.28
CA GLN A 205 5.06 -11.33 8.34
C GLN A 205 6.53 -11.29 7.88
N THR A 206 6.78 -11.43 6.57
CA THR A 206 8.10 -11.76 6.03
C THR A 206 9.02 -10.54 6.03
N THR A 207 10.13 -10.62 6.78
CA THR A 207 11.20 -9.60 6.82
C THR A 207 10.69 -8.21 7.16
N TYR A 208 10.52 -7.33 6.17
CA TYR A 208 9.93 -6.00 6.32
C TYR A 208 8.51 -6.08 5.81
N ASN A 209 7.55 -6.21 6.74
CA ASN A 209 6.15 -6.41 6.43
C ASN A 209 5.67 -5.38 5.40
N GLN A 210 5.08 -5.87 4.31
CA GLN A 210 4.47 -5.06 3.27
C GLN A 210 2.95 -5.25 3.31
N PRO A 211 2.16 -4.23 2.94
CA PRO A 211 0.71 -4.36 2.82
C PRO A 211 0.29 -5.41 1.78
N SER A 212 -0.99 -5.78 1.84
CA SER A 212 -1.60 -6.73 0.92
C SER A 212 -2.48 -6.04 -0.09
N HIS A 213 -2.30 -6.37 -1.37
CA HIS A 213 -3.09 -5.85 -2.48
C HIS A 213 -3.81 -7.00 -3.20
N PRO A 214 -5.05 -6.78 -3.66
CA PRO A 214 -5.72 -7.72 -4.55
C PRO A 214 -5.08 -7.75 -5.94
N GLY A 215 -5.42 -8.77 -6.73
CA GLY A 215 -5.00 -8.89 -8.13
C GLY A 215 -5.87 -8.11 -9.12
N PHE A 216 -6.62 -7.11 -8.66
CA PHE A 216 -7.54 -6.28 -9.45
C PHE A 216 -7.55 -4.84 -8.90
N TYR A 217 -8.01 -3.89 -9.71
CA TYR A 217 -8.12 -2.49 -9.32
C TYR A 217 -9.16 -2.28 -8.20
N LEU A 218 -8.70 -1.93 -6.99
CA LEU A 218 -9.54 -1.66 -5.82
C LEU A 218 -9.41 -0.19 -5.40
N ALA A 219 -10.32 0.63 -5.92
CA ALA A 219 -10.41 2.09 -5.76
C ALA A 219 -11.86 2.58 -5.84
N ALA A 220 -12.10 3.84 -5.49
CA ALA A 220 -13.41 4.51 -5.48
C ALA A 220 -14.12 4.53 -6.84
N ASP A 221 -13.38 4.65 -7.94
CA ASP A 221 -13.89 4.77 -9.31
C ASP A 221 -13.87 3.45 -10.10
N MET A 222 -13.55 2.32 -9.45
CA MET A 222 -13.41 1.04 -10.13
C MET A 222 -14.69 0.62 -10.89
N ASP A 223 -14.50 0.00 -12.05
CA ASP A 223 -15.60 -0.66 -12.76
C ASP A 223 -15.93 -1.99 -12.09
N TRP A 224 -17.05 -2.03 -11.37
CA TRP A 224 -17.58 -3.22 -10.70
C TRP A 224 -17.76 -4.44 -11.62
N SER A 225 -17.88 -4.24 -12.93
CA SER A 225 -18.00 -5.34 -13.90
C SER A 225 -16.66 -6.02 -14.23
N GLU A 226 -15.54 -5.35 -13.94
CA GLU A 226 -14.18 -5.87 -14.13
C GLU A 226 -13.65 -6.61 -12.88
N VAL A 227 -14.35 -6.51 -11.74
CA VAL A 227 -14.01 -7.22 -10.51
C VAL A 227 -14.11 -8.75 -10.73
N PRO A 228 -13.01 -9.52 -10.58
CA PRO A 228 -13.02 -10.96 -10.84
C PRO A 228 -13.96 -11.70 -9.89
N LEU A 229 -14.74 -12.65 -10.41
CA LEU A 229 -15.50 -13.55 -9.53
C LEU A 229 -14.59 -14.66 -9.01
N PRO A 230 -14.59 -14.93 -7.68
CA PRO A 230 -13.84 -16.04 -7.12
C PRO A 230 -14.34 -17.37 -7.70
N ARG A 231 -13.41 -18.25 -8.07
CA ARG A 231 -13.67 -19.56 -8.69
C ARG A 231 -13.62 -20.69 -7.68
#